data_AF-A0A7S3R5I4-F1
#
_entry.id   AF-A0A7S3R5I4-F1
#
_cell.length_a   1.000
_cell.length_b   1.000
_cell.length_c   1.000
_cell.angle_alpha   90.00
_cell.angle_beta   90.00
_cell.angle_gamma   90.00
#
_symmetry.space_group_name_H-M   'P 1'
#
loop_
_entity.id
_entity.type
_entity.pdbx_description
1 polymer ?
#
loop_
_entity_poly.entity_id
_entity_poly.type
_entity_poly.pdbx_seq_one_letter_code
_entity_poly.pdbx_strand_id
1 'polypeptide(L)'
;MEQLLLGFLHADARSACLPNTLCNCLILGPFRSHLLVLAATFAMNQVSGGAEKEVLILSKKGALDGGAPMLPQGVPATHPNLARVKLRHLQSSTELQQYASCLHLLPTLPAAIIVVGISDFFSSSSL
;
A
#
# COMPACT_ATOMS: atom_id res chain seq x y z
N MET A 1 -16.45 -5.75 25.99
CA MET A 1 -16.34 -5.74 24.51
C MET A 1 -15.03 -5.07 24.09
N GLU A 2 -13.91 -5.43 24.74
CA GLU A 2 -12.60 -4.76 24.56
C GLU A 2 -11.45 -5.75 24.33
N GLN A 3 -11.70 -7.06 24.37
CA GLN A 3 -10.65 -8.07 24.22
C GLN A 3 -10.51 -8.65 22.81
N LEU A 4 -11.37 -8.27 21.86
CA LEU A 4 -11.34 -8.80 20.49
C LEU A 4 -10.43 -8.01 19.53
N LEU A 5 -9.91 -6.85 19.97
CA LEU A 5 -9.04 -5.99 19.15
C LEU A 5 -7.55 -6.32 19.29
N LEU A 6 -7.16 -7.08 20.33
CA LEU A 6 -5.77 -7.50 20.57
C LEU A 6 -5.37 -8.77 19.81
N GLY A 7 -6.33 -9.54 19.29
CA GLY A 7 -6.08 -10.84 18.63
C GLY A 7 -5.65 -10.77 17.17
N PHE A 8 -5.89 -9.65 16.47
CA PHE A 8 -5.53 -9.50 15.04
C PHE A 8 -4.15 -8.84 14.84
N LEU A 9 -3.53 -8.36 15.91
CA LEU A 9 -2.15 -7.85 15.93
C LEU A 9 -1.18 -8.96 16.36
N HIS A 10 -1.27 -10.12 15.71
CA HIS A 10 -0.16 -11.06 15.63
C HIS A 10 0.56 -10.90 14.28
N ALA A 11 0.76 -9.64 13.87
CA ALA A 11 1.83 -9.31 12.94
C ALA A 11 3.07 -9.16 13.80
N ASP A 12 3.99 -10.13 13.70
CA ASP A 12 5.30 -10.08 14.32
C ASP A 12 6.02 -8.80 13.88
N ALA A 13 5.85 -7.74 14.67
CA ALA A 13 6.49 -6.46 14.53
C ALA A 13 7.85 -6.44 15.26
N ARG A 14 8.54 -7.59 15.31
CA ARG A 14 9.93 -7.69 15.74
C ARG A 14 10.83 -8.07 14.57
N SER A 15 10.87 -7.23 13.55
CA SER A 15 12.07 -7.10 12.73
C SER A 15 12.73 -5.76 13.02
N ALA A 16 13.52 -5.76 14.09
CA ALA A 16 14.61 -4.82 14.26
C ALA A 16 15.64 -5.11 13.15
N CYS A 17 15.56 -4.40 12.02
CA CYS A 17 16.58 -4.40 10.99
C CYS A 17 16.68 -3.01 10.37
N LEU A 18 17.71 -2.28 10.84
CA LEU A 18 18.68 -1.40 10.16
C LEU A 18 18.38 -0.85 8.73
N PRO A 19 18.99 0.29 8.36
CA PRO A 19 18.49 1.23 7.34
C PRO A 19 18.62 0.81 5.86
N ASN A 20 18.77 -0.48 5.53
CA ASN A 20 19.02 -0.90 4.14
C ASN A 20 18.51 -2.30 3.77
N THR A 21 17.52 -2.86 4.49
CA THR A 21 16.93 -4.16 4.14
C THR A 21 15.49 -3.97 3.67
N LEU A 22 15.15 -4.53 2.50
CA LEU A 22 13.78 -4.52 1.95
C LEU A 22 12.85 -5.29 2.88
N CYS A 23 12.22 -4.60 3.84
CA CYS A 23 11.23 -5.19 4.73
C CYS A 23 9.89 -5.35 4.00
N ASN A 24 9.63 -6.56 3.51
CA ASN A 24 8.33 -6.92 2.98
C ASN A 24 7.36 -7.18 4.15
N CYS A 25 6.21 -6.52 4.15
CA CYS A 25 5.16 -6.70 5.15
C CYS A 25 3.85 -7.09 4.48
N LEU A 26 3.18 -8.12 5.00
CA LEU A 26 1.85 -8.53 4.59
C LEU A 26 0.86 -8.21 5.70
N ILE A 27 -0.21 -7.49 5.36
CA ILE A 27 -1.27 -7.13 6.31
C ILE A 27 -2.56 -7.79 5.84
N LEU A 28 -3.17 -8.59 6.73
CA LEU A 28 -4.39 -9.34 6.47
C LEU A 28 -5.49 -8.89 7.43
N GLY A 29 -6.74 -8.88 6.96
CA GLY A 29 -7.89 -8.49 7.77
C GLY A 29 -9.21 -8.74 7.03
N PRO A 30 -10.34 -8.72 7.75
CA PRO A 30 -11.67 -8.93 7.18
C PRO A 30 -12.06 -7.82 6.19
N PHE A 31 -13.08 -8.07 5.35
CA PHE A 31 -13.60 -7.05 4.44
C PHE A 31 -14.05 -5.80 5.24
N ARG A 32 -13.73 -4.60 4.75
CA ARG A 32 -13.90 -3.31 5.47
C ARG A 32 -13.08 -3.14 6.74
N SER A 33 -12.06 -3.95 6.97
CA SER A 33 -10.97 -3.55 7.86
C SER A 33 -10.32 -2.29 7.26
N HIS A 34 -10.02 -1.30 8.10
CA HIS A 34 -9.47 0.01 7.70
C HIS A 34 -8.04 -0.07 7.12
N LEU A 35 -7.66 -1.20 6.51
CA LEU A 35 -6.37 -1.45 5.88
C LEU A 35 -6.06 -0.46 4.77
N LEU A 36 -7.07 -0.03 4.02
CA LEU A 36 -6.89 1.02 3.00
C LEU A 36 -6.49 2.36 3.64
N VAL A 37 -7.09 2.70 4.78
CA VAL A 37 -6.72 3.91 5.54
C VAL A 37 -5.30 3.76 6.10
N LEU A 38 -4.97 2.61 6.64
CA LEU A 38 -3.61 2.32 7.14
C LEU A 38 -2.57 2.45 6.02
N ALA A 39 -2.84 1.89 4.84
CA ALA A 39 -2.00 2.02 3.65
C ALA A 39 -1.81 3.48 3.23
N ALA A 40 -2.88 4.28 3.26
CA ALA A 40 -2.84 5.70 2.95
C ALA A 40 -2.02 6.49 3.99
N THR A 41 -2.24 6.25 5.29
CA THR A 41 -1.47 6.89 6.37
C THR A 41 0.01 6.51 6.29
N PHE A 42 0.33 5.24 6.06
CA PHE A 42 1.70 4.78 5.88
C PHE A 42 2.37 5.47 4.68
N ALA A 43 1.68 5.53 3.53
CA ALA A 43 2.18 6.24 2.36
C ALA A 43 2.49 7.71 2.67
N MET A 44 1.58 8.40 3.36
CA MET A 44 1.74 9.81 3.76
C MET A 44 2.92 10.02 4.72
N ASN A 45 3.14 9.10 5.66
CA ASN A 45 4.29 9.17 6.56
C ASN A 45 5.62 9.02 5.80
N GLN A 46 5.66 8.13 4.81
CA GLN A 46 6.86 7.89 4.00
C GLN A 46 7.23 9.10 3.13
N VAL A 47 6.26 9.77 2.51
CA VAL A 47 6.53 10.99 1.73
C VAL A 47 6.90 12.18 2.61
N SER A 48 6.50 12.17 3.89
CA SER A 48 6.82 13.24 4.85
C SER A 48 8.23 13.12 5.44
N GLY A 49 8.83 11.93 5.42
CA GLY A 49 10.16 11.66 5.96
C GLY A 49 11.36 12.03 5.05
N GLY A 50 11.14 12.57 3.85
CA GLY A 50 12.23 12.95 2.94
C GLY A 50 11.77 13.74 1.72
N ALA A 51 12.68 14.52 1.12
CA ALA A 51 12.34 15.53 0.10
C ALA A 51 11.99 14.98 -1.29
N GLU A 52 12.41 13.76 -1.67
CA GLU A 52 12.31 13.30 -3.08
C GLU A 52 11.71 11.91 -3.31
N LYS A 53 11.34 11.15 -2.27
CA LYS A 53 10.85 9.78 -2.47
C LYS A 53 9.36 9.72 -2.77
N GLU A 54 8.98 9.07 -3.86
CA GLU A 54 7.59 8.78 -4.18
C GLU A 54 7.11 7.52 -3.46
N VAL A 55 5.80 7.40 -3.24
CA VAL A 55 5.16 6.16 -2.80
C VAL A 55 4.17 5.73 -3.87
N LEU A 56 4.18 4.44 -4.19
CA LEU A 56 3.28 3.88 -5.17
C LEU A 56 2.27 2.95 -4.49
N ILE A 57 1.00 3.16 -4.79
CA ILE A 57 -0.10 2.29 -4.41
C ILE A 57 -0.60 1.60 -5.68
N LEU A 58 -0.55 0.27 -5.68
CA LEU A 58 -1.04 -0.60 -6.73
C LEU A 58 -2.31 -1.28 -6.25
N SER A 59 -3.32 -1.35 -7.10
CA SER A 59 -4.57 -2.06 -6.82
C SER A 59 -5.12 -2.67 -8.09
N LYS A 60 -5.91 -3.74 -7.97
CA LYS A 60 -6.69 -4.23 -9.11
C LYS A 60 -7.79 -3.23 -9.45
N LYS A 61 -8.03 -2.98 -10.74
CA LYS A 61 -9.16 -2.16 -11.18
C LYS A 61 -10.46 -2.74 -10.61
N GLY A 62 -11.29 -1.90 -10.02
CA GLY A 62 -12.52 -2.31 -9.35
C GLY A 62 -12.38 -2.63 -7.85
N ALA A 63 -11.16 -2.88 -7.34
CA ALA A 63 -10.95 -3.20 -5.92
C ALA A 63 -11.15 -1.98 -5.00
N LEU A 64 -11.00 -0.76 -5.54
CA LEU A 64 -11.13 0.50 -4.82
C LEU A 64 -12.40 1.29 -5.19
N ASP A 65 -13.34 0.70 -5.91
CA ASP A 65 -14.56 1.38 -6.39
C ASP A 65 -15.49 1.85 -5.23
N GLY A 66 -15.19 1.46 -3.99
CA GLY A 66 -15.85 1.97 -2.78
C GLY A 66 -15.31 3.32 -2.26
N GLY A 67 -14.28 3.89 -2.89
CA GLY A 67 -13.72 5.20 -2.56
C GLY A 67 -12.20 5.24 -2.64
N ALA A 68 -11.66 6.35 -3.15
CA ALA A 68 -10.23 6.64 -3.06
C ALA A 68 -9.75 6.50 -1.61
N PRO A 69 -8.50 6.05 -1.36
CA PRO A 69 -7.96 5.94 0.00
C PRO A 69 -8.20 7.26 0.75
N MET A 70 -9.00 7.20 1.81
CA MET A 70 -9.32 8.38 2.59
C MET A 70 -8.03 8.93 3.16
N LEU A 71 -7.72 10.16 2.79
CA LEU A 71 -6.55 10.85 3.31
C LEU A 71 -6.69 11.01 4.83
N PRO A 72 -5.57 11.00 5.58
CA PRO A 72 -5.60 11.35 6.99
C PRO A 72 -6.34 12.69 7.18
N GLN A 73 -7.20 12.76 8.19
CA GLN A 73 -7.95 13.98 8.49
C GLN A 73 -6.98 15.17 8.65
N GLY A 74 -7.24 16.26 7.91
CA GLY A 74 -6.44 17.49 7.97
C GLY A 74 -5.36 17.63 6.88
N VAL A 75 -5.22 16.68 5.94
CA VAL A 75 -4.35 16.87 4.77
C VAL A 75 -5.13 17.61 3.66
N PRO A 76 -4.76 18.86 3.30
CA PRO A 76 -5.40 19.55 2.18
C PRO A 76 -5.08 18.83 0.86
N ALA A 77 -6.02 18.84 -0.09
CA ALA A 77 -5.82 18.23 -1.41
C ALA A 77 -4.63 18.85 -2.19
N THR A 78 -4.21 20.06 -1.80
CA THR A 78 -3.04 20.77 -2.34
C THR A 78 -1.72 20.43 -1.64
N HIS A 79 -1.72 19.48 -0.69
CA HIS A 79 -0.52 19.15 0.05
C HIS A 79 0.57 18.62 -0.91
N PRO A 80 1.78 19.21 -0.94
CA PRO A 80 2.81 18.85 -1.91
C PRO A 80 3.22 17.37 -1.81
N ASN A 81 3.17 16.80 -0.61
CA ASN A 81 3.46 15.38 -0.39
C ASN A 81 2.40 14.45 -1.01
N LEU A 82 1.16 14.93 -1.23
CA LEU A 82 0.10 14.14 -1.84
C LEU A 82 0.41 13.81 -3.31
N ALA A 83 0.99 14.77 -4.04
CA ALA A 83 1.40 14.58 -5.43
C ALA A 83 2.46 13.47 -5.59
N ARG A 84 3.15 13.13 -4.51
CA ARG A 84 4.17 12.07 -4.45
C ARG A 84 3.60 10.70 -4.10
N VAL A 85 2.33 10.60 -3.72
CA VAL A 85 1.61 9.34 -3.53
C VAL A 85 0.85 9.01 -4.81
N LYS A 86 1.38 8.10 -5.62
CA LYS A 86 0.79 7.70 -6.89
C LYS A 86 -0.10 6.47 -6.70
N LEU A 87 -1.36 6.57 -7.09
CA LEU A 87 -2.27 5.43 -7.17
C LEU A 87 -2.34 4.93 -8.61
N ARG A 88 -2.11 3.63 -8.82
CA ARG A 88 -2.24 2.98 -10.13
C ARG A 88 -3.16 1.77 -10.01
N HIS A 89 -4.16 1.74 -10.89
CA HIS A 89 -5.02 0.58 -11.07
C HIS A 89 -4.45 -0.31 -12.17
N LEU A 90 -4.30 -1.59 -11.86
CA LEU A 90 -3.80 -2.63 -12.75
C LEU A 90 -4.97 -3.54 -13.14
N GLN A 91 -4.97 -4.03 -14.38
CA GLN A 91 -6.08 -4.86 -14.87
C GLN A 91 -5.90 -6.35 -14.54
N SER A 92 -4.65 -6.81 -14.43
CA SER A 92 -4.33 -8.23 -14.33
C SER A 92 -3.08 -8.50 -13.48
N SER A 93 -2.91 -9.76 -13.08
CA SER A 93 -1.66 -10.24 -12.45
C SER A 93 -0.47 -10.12 -13.40
N THR A 94 -0.68 -10.26 -14.71
CA THR A 94 0.36 -10.04 -15.72
C THR A 94 0.90 -8.62 -15.69
N GLU A 95 0.03 -7.60 -15.58
CA GLU A 95 0.47 -6.20 -15.45
C GLU A 95 1.26 -5.97 -14.16
N LEU A 96 0.83 -6.60 -13.05
CA LEU A 96 1.57 -6.53 -11.78
C LEU A 96 2.96 -7.15 -11.90
N GLN A 97 3.08 -8.31 -12.56
CA GLN A 97 4.37 -8.97 -12.81
C GLN A 97 5.27 -8.15 -13.74
N GLN A 98 4.71 -7.61 -14.82
CA GLN A 98 5.44 -6.71 -15.73
C GLN A 98 5.93 -5.48 -14.96
N TYR A 99 5.08 -4.88 -14.13
CA TYR A 99 5.46 -3.75 -13.31
C TYR A 99 6.62 -4.10 -12.36
N ALA A 100 6.49 -5.20 -11.62
CA ALA A 100 7.54 -5.69 -10.73
C ALA A 100 8.86 -5.96 -11.49
N SER A 101 8.78 -6.54 -12.68
CA SER A 101 9.95 -6.81 -13.52
C SER A 101 10.64 -5.53 -13.98
N CYS A 102 9.91 -4.43 -14.20
CA CYS A 102 10.47 -3.16 -14.65
C CYS A 102 10.98 -2.27 -13.50
N LEU A 103 10.83 -2.66 -12.24
CA LEU A 103 11.26 -1.84 -11.10
C LEU A 103 12.76 -1.51 -11.11
N HIS A 104 13.57 -2.44 -11.62
CA HIS A 104 15.02 -2.25 -11.73
C HIS A 104 15.42 -1.19 -12.79
N LEU A 105 14.49 -0.80 -13.67
CA LEU A 105 14.71 0.22 -14.70
C LEU A 105 14.42 1.64 -14.20
N LEU A 106 13.85 1.79 -13.00
CA LEU A 106 13.54 3.10 -12.44
C LEU A 106 14.85 3.82 -12.05
N PRO A 107 15.01 5.11 -12.39
CA PRO A 107 16.21 5.88 -12.05
C PRO A 107 16.37 6.01 -10.52
N THR A 108 15.26 6.04 -9.80
CA THR A 108 15.19 6.05 -8.33
C THR A 108 14.06 5.13 -7.88
N LEU A 109 14.34 4.26 -6.92
CA LEU A 109 13.29 3.41 -6.33
C LEU A 109 12.35 4.25 -5.44
N PRO A 110 11.04 3.98 -5.47
CA PRO A 110 10.10 4.61 -4.56
C PRO A 110 10.41 4.23 -3.10
N ALA A 111 10.02 5.08 -2.15
CA ALA A 111 10.14 4.79 -0.72
C ALA A 111 9.36 3.53 -0.32
N ALA A 112 8.21 3.30 -0.96
CA ALA A 112 7.39 2.12 -0.73
C ALA A 112 6.53 1.81 -1.96
N ILE A 113 6.27 0.51 -2.16
CA ILE A 113 5.27 0.00 -3.08
C ILE A 113 4.25 -0.76 -2.25
N ILE A 114 3.00 -0.31 -2.30
CA ILE A 114 1.90 -0.86 -1.52
C ILE A 114 0.94 -1.53 -2.48
N VAL A 115 0.75 -2.85 -2.36
CA VAL A 115 -0.21 -3.60 -3.17
C VAL A 115 -1.46 -3.86 -2.35
N VAL A 116 -2.56 -3.22 -2.70
CA VAL A 116 -3.87 -3.40 -2.06
C VAL A 116 -4.61 -4.54 -2.74
N GLY A 117 -5.12 -5.49 -1.94
CA GLY A 117 -5.90 -6.62 -2.46
C GLY A 117 -5.06 -7.56 -3.31
N ILE A 118 -3.83 -7.89 -2.88
CA ILE A 118 -2.92 -8.74 -3.66
C ILE A 118 -3.55 -10.09 -4.04
N SER A 119 -4.43 -10.64 -3.19
CA SER A 119 -5.23 -11.84 -3.45
C SER A 119 -6.11 -11.74 -4.69
N ASP A 120 -6.61 -10.54 -5.01
CA ASP A 120 -7.55 -10.33 -6.10
C ASP A 120 -6.88 -10.49 -7.47
N PHE A 121 -5.55 -10.37 -7.53
CA PHE A 121 -4.77 -10.62 -8.74
C PHE A 121 -4.63 -12.10 -9.06
N PHE A 122 -4.67 -12.96 -8.05
CA PHE A 122 -4.41 -14.41 -8.18
C PHE A 122 -5.67 -15.25 -8.00
N SER A 123 -6.77 -14.64 -7.58
CA SER A 123 -8.07 -15.30 -7.52
C SER A 123 -8.55 -15.56 -8.94
N SER A 124 -8.43 -16.80 -9.41
CA SER A 124 -9.21 -17.28 -10.55
C SER A 124 -10.68 -17.11 -10.20
N SER A 125 -11.45 -16.44 -11.04
CA SER A 125 -12.90 -16.49 -10.97
C SER A 125 -13.32 -17.95 -11.14
N SER A 126 -13.45 -18.69 -10.03
CA SER A 126 -14.22 -19.92 -10.02
C SER A 126 -15.66 -19.50 -10.27
N LEU A 127 -16.07 -19.68 -11.52
CA LEU A 127 -17.45 -19.65 -12.01
C LEU A 127 -18.40 -20.38 -11.06
#